data_AF-A0A2E5UEE3-F1
#
_entry.id   AF-A0A2E5UEE3-F1
#
_cell.length_a   1.000
_cell.length_b   1.000
_cell.length_c   1.000
_cell.angle_alpha   90.00
_cell.angle_beta   90.00
_cell.angle_gamma   90.00
#
_symmetry.space_group_name_H-M   'P 1'
#
loop_
_entity.id
_entity.type
_entity.pdbx_description
1 polymer ?
#
loop_
_entity_poly.entity_id
_entity_poly.type
_entity_poly.pdbx_seq_one_letter_code
_entity_poly.pdbx_strand_id
1 'polypeptide(L)'
;MNTKVFSISAAAVSSVLAASAATADVSVSAELVHLGNTGGTTQSGDVATYRLYANMDAGWRVDAVYGNSESSLDISANGLFYQNAFGGDTSAGINPALIFAFPSLAYDSWVSIGLEDQTANAMNNIGIDFGAFNTAGSLATDNGSWFVTPDDIQGQEVDGRVLLGQFSVIGGSGVLTDDMAAMSVNLQGKDASGNTWTLIGGNALPAPGALALLGLAGVTARRRRK
;
A
#
# COMPACT_ATOMS: atom_id res chain seq x y z
N MET A 1 25.62 -3.43 -44.12
CA MET A 1 24.50 -3.55 -43.16
C MET A 1 24.86 -4.64 -42.17
N ASN A 2 25.28 -4.28 -40.95
CA ASN A 2 25.48 -5.22 -39.86
C ASN A 2 24.88 -4.60 -38.60
N THR A 3 23.74 -5.14 -38.19
CA THR A 3 22.90 -4.71 -37.08
C THR A 3 23.56 -5.11 -35.76
N LYS A 4 23.87 -4.12 -34.91
CA LYS A 4 24.36 -4.37 -33.55
C LYS A 4 23.17 -4.77 -32.67
N VAL A 5 23.25 -5.96 -32.08
CA VAL A 5 22.35 -6.47 -31.06
C VAL A 5 22.54 -5.63 -29.80
N PHE A 6 21.47 -4.98 -29.33
CA PHE A 6 21.45 -4.27 -28.05
C PHE A 6 20.77 -5.16 -27.01
N SER A 7 21.55 -5.55 -26.01
CA SER A 7 21.11 -6.16 -24.76
C SER A 7 20.29 -5.18 -23.93
N ILE A 8 19.07 -5.58 -23.54
CA ILE A 8 18.20 -4.84 -22.63
C ILE A 8 18.66 -5.17 -21.20
N SER A 9 19.34 -4.22 -20.56
CA SER A 9 19.60 -4.23 -19.12
C SER A 9 18.36 -3.70 -18.40
N ALA A 10 17.83 -4.50 -17.47
CA ALA A 10 16.71 -4.18 -16.60
C ALA A 10 16.93 -2.82 -15.90
N ALA A 11 15.97 -1.91 -16.06
CA ALA A 11 15.97 -0.64 -15.35
C ALA A 11 15.58 -0.89 -13.90
N ALA A 12 16.49 -0.56 -12.98
CA ALA A 12 16.21 -0.52 -11.56
C ALA A 12 15.07 0.49 -11.30
N VAL A 13 13.98 0.02 -10.69
CA VAL A 13 12.90 0.87 -10.21
C VAL A 13 13.43 1.63 -9.00
N SER A 14 13.81 2.89 -9.21
CA SER A 14 14.21 3.79 -8.14
C SER A 14 12.94 4.29 -7.45
N SER A 15 12.64 3.76 -6.27
CA SER A 15 11.56 4.26 -5.41
C SER A 15 11.91 5.68 -4.93
N VAL A 16 11.23 6.68 -5.49
CA VAL A 16 11.33 8.07 -5.03
C VAL A 16 10.39 8.25 -3.83
N LEU A 17 10.96 8.18 -2.62
CA LEU A 17 10.28 8.58 -1.39
C LEU A 17 10.13 10.10 -1.37
N ALA A 18 8.93 10.60 -1.64
CA ALA A 18 8.57 12.00 -1.47
C ALA A 18 7.73 12.16 -0.18
N ALA A 19 8.37 12.39 0.95
CA ALA A 19 7.70 12.69 2.21
C ALA A 19 7.23 14.15 2.24
N SER A 20 5.93 14.37 2.44
CA SER A 20 5.40 15.67 2.88
C SER A 20 5.55 15.81 4.39
N ALA A 21 5.74 17.05 4.85
CA ALA A 21 6.19 17.40 6.19
C ALA A 21 5.31 16.79 7.31
N ALA A 22 5.89 15.84 8.05
CA ALA A 22 5.41 15.39 9.35
C ALA A 22 6.52 15.63 10.39
N THR A 23 6.14 16.02 11.59
CA THR A 23 7.02 16.01 12.75
C THR A 23 7.11 14.58 13.31
N ALA A 24 7.70 13.59 12.62
CA ALA A 24 7.89 12.23 13.18
C ALA A 24 8.76 11.32 12.29
N ASP A 25 9.51 10.41 12.91
CA ASP A 25 10.29 9.30 12.30
C ASP A 25 9.46 8.27 11.50
N VAL A 26 8.17 8.53 11.27
CA VAL A 26 7.25 7.61 10.57
C VAL A 26 6.69 8.25 9.30
N SER A 27 6.78 7.56 8.17
CA SER A 27 6.23 7.98 6.88
C SER A 27 5.43 6.86 6.20
N VAL A 28 4.59 7.19 5.22
CA VAL A 28 3.80 6.21 4.47
C VAL A 28 4.31 6.11 3.04
N SER A 29 4.43 4.91 2.49
CA SER A 29 4.85 4.66 1.11
C SER A 29 4.00 3.57 0.48
N ALA A 30 3.90 3.59 -0.86
CA ALA A 30 3.28 2.52 -1.63
C ALA A 30 4.28 1.95 -2.63
N GLU A 31 4.26 0.62 -2.79
CA GLU A 31 5.14 -0.12 -3.67
C GLU A 31 4.30 -0.93 -4.67
N LEU A 32 4.56 -0.80 -5.97
CA LEU A 32 3.96 -1.67 -6.98
C LEU A 32 4.63 -3.05 -6.91
N VAL A 33 3.85 -4.09 -6.60
CA VAL A 33 4.34 -5.47 -6.48
C VAL A 33 3.91 -6.37 -7.63
N HIS A 34 2.88 -5.98 -8.39
CA HIS A 34 2.45 -6.73 -9.58
C HIS A 34 1.80 -5.80 -10.61
N LEU A 35 2.07 -6.07 -11.89
CA LEU A 35 1.38 -5.47 -13.02
C LEU A 35 1.10 -6.55 -14.07
N GLY A 36 -0.17 -6.76 -14.38
CA GLY A 36 -0.62 -7.67 -15.42
C GLY A 36 -1.68 -8.65 -14.94
N ASN A 37 -1.84 -9.76 -15.67
CA ASN A 37 -2.96 -10.66 -15.48
C ASN A 37 -2.93 -11.39 -14.12
N THR A 38 -4.10 -11.53 -13.49
CA THR A 38 -4.27 -12.26 -12.22
C THR A 38 -4.14 -13.78 -12.34
N GLY A 39 -4.10 -14.34 -13.56
CA GLY A 39 -3.91 -15.78 -13.80
C GLY A 39 -5.07 -16.68 -13.35
N GLY A 40 -6.18 -16.12 -12.87
CA GLY A 40 -7.35 -16.89 -12.42
C GLY A 40 -8.24 -17.33 -13.56
N THR A 41 -8.83 -18.52 -13.46
CA THR A 41 -9.86 -18.99 -14.39
C THR A 41 -11.23 -18.37 -14.13
N THR A 42 -11.51 -17.98 -12.87
CA THR A 42 -12.82 -17.49 -12.42
C THR A 42 -12.91 -15.97 -12.42
N GLN A 43 -11.79 -15.27 -12.17
CA GLN A 43 -11.71 -13.81 -12.12
C GLN A 43 -10.37 -13.35 -12.70
N SER A 44 -10.23 -13.51 -14.02
CA SER A 44 -9.08 -13.04 -14.81
C SER A 44 -9.23 -11.56 -15.13
N GLY A 45 -8.14 -10.82 -15.05
CA GLY A 45 -8.06 -9.43 -15.48
C GLY A 45 -6.66 -8.90 -15.26
N ASP A 46 -6.30 -7.84 -15.96
CA ASP A 46 -5.05 -7.13 -15.68
C ASP A 46 -5.26 -6.22 -14.47
N VAL A 47 -4.34 -6.28 -13.52
CA VAL A 47 -4.36 -5.46 -12.31
C VAL A 47 -3.00 -4.82 -12.07
N ALA A 48 -3.01 -3.66 -11.43
CA ALA A 48 -1.84 -3.08 -10.78
C ALA A 48 -2.00 -3.25 -9.26
N THR A 49 -1.14 -4.04 -8.63
CA THR A 49 -1.21 -4.33 -7.18
C THR A 49 -0.16 -3.53 -6.44
N TYR A 50 -0.62 -2.76 -5.47
CA TYR A 50 0.20 -1.91 -4.62
C TYR A 50 0.18 -2.43 -3.18
N ARG A 51 1.32 -2.39 -2.50
CA ARG A 51 1.41 -2.59 -1.05
C ARG A 51 1.67 -1.27 -0.36
N LEU A 52 0.87 -0.97 0.66
CA LEU A 52 0.99 0.22 1.49
C LEU A 52 1.82 -0.13 2.72
N TYR A 53 2.80 0.71 3.06
CA TYR A 53 3.68 0.51 4.20
C TYR A 53 3.77 1.76 5.07
N ALA A 54 3.93 1.55 6.38
CA ALA A 54 4.50 2.54 7.29
C ALA A 54 6.01 2.29 7.40
N ASN A 55 6.82 3.27 7.05
CA ASN A 55 8.28 3.22 7.21
C ASN A 55 8.64 3.85 8.55
N MET A 56 9.48 3.18 9.33
CA MET A 56 9.88 3.58 10.68
C MET A 56 11.22 2.97 11.07
N ASP A 57 11.77 3.44 12.19
CA ASP A 57 13.02 2.93 12.74
C ASP A 57 12.89 1.52 13.34
N ALA A 58 14.03 0.83 13.47
CA ALA A 58 14.09 -0.49 14.06
C ALA A 58 13.59 -0.52 15.52
N GLY A 59 12.79 -1.53 15.85
CA GLY A 59 12.15 -1.71 17.17
C GLY A 59 10.88 -0.89 17.37
N TRP A 60 10.43 -0.15 16.35
CA TRP A 60 9.14 0.53 16.37
C TRP A 60 8.03 -0.41 15.91
N ARG A 61 6.78 -0.03 16.18
CA ARG A 61 5.61 -0.83 15.80
C ARG A 61 4.40 0.01 15.50
N VAL A 62 3.51 -0.51 14.66
CA VAL A 62 2.16 0.01 14.41
C VAL A 62 1.14 -0.81 15.20
N ASP A 63 0.24 -0.11 15.89
CA ASP A 63 -0.78 -0.72 16.75
C ASP A 63 -2.16 -0.54 16.14
N ALA A 64 -2.40 0.61 15.51
CA ALA A 64 -3.69 0.94 14.95
C ALA A 64 -3.55 1.80 13.70
N VAL A 65 -4.45 1.54 12.76
CA VAL A 65 -4.75 2.42 11.63
C VAL A 65 -6.20 2.86 11.80
N TYR A 66 -6.47 4.15 11.64
CA TYR A 66 -7.78 4.69 11.99
C TYR A 66 -8.19 5.92 11.19
N GLY A 67 -9.49 6.19 11.19
CA GLY A 67 -10.10 7.45 10.79
C GLY A 67 -10.96 8.01 11.92
N ASN A 68 -10.92 9.32 12.10
CA ASN A 68 -11.76 10.04 13.06
C ASN A 68 -12.35 11.31 12.42
N SER A 69 -13.18 12.05 13.17
CA SER A 69 -13.86 13.25 12.67
C SER A 69 -12.92 14.42 12.35
N GLU A 70 -11.69 14.42 12.89
CA GLU A 70 -10.68 15.45 12.63
C GLU A 70 -9.82 15.11 11.42
N SER A 71 -9.56 13.81 11.21
CA SER A 71 -8.83 13.29 10.06
C SER A 71 -9.42 11.95 9.65
N SER A 72 -10.16 11.97 8.55
CA SER A 72 -10.69 10.74 7.95
C SER A 72 -9.57 9.92 7.31
N LEU A 73 -9.73 8.61 7.35
CA LEU A 73 -8.95 7.68 6.54
C LEU A 73 -9.62 7.57 5.17
N ASP A 74 -8.83 7.59 4.10
CA ASP A 74 -9.31 7.43 2.73
C ASP A 74 -8.27 6.69 1.87
N ILE A 75 -8.68 5.54 1.37
CA ILE A 75 -7.96 4.75 0.38
C ILE A 75 -8.92 4.53 -0.78
N SER A 76 -8.63 5.16 -1.91
CA SER A 76 -9.49 5.17 -3.08
C SER A 76 -8.69 5.06 -4.37
N ALA A 77 -9.22 4.27 -5.30
CA ALA A 77 -8.68 4.14 -6.65
C ALA A 77 -9.35 5.15 -7.60
N ASN A 78 -8.64 5.56 -8.66
CA ASN A 78 -9.26 6.23 -9.80
C ASN A 78 -10.11 5.26 -10.66
N GLY A 79 -9.95 3.96 -10.42
CA GLY A 79 -10.75 2.88 -10.99
C GLY A 79 -11.48 2.07 -9.92
N LEU A 80 -11.58 0.76 -10.12
CA LEU A 80 -12.21 -0.18 -9.18
C LEU A 80 -11.15 -1.03 -8.50
N PHE A 81 -11.32 -1.28 -7.20
CA PHE A 81 -10.48 -2.27 -6.52
C PHE A 81 -10.85 -3.68 -6.95
N TYR A 82 -9.85 -4.53 -7.07
CA TYR A 82 -10.03 -5.95 -7.29
C TYR A 82 -10.37 -6.63 -5.96
N GLN A 83 -11.53 -7.27 -5.91
CA GLN A 83 -12.01 -8.05 -4.76
C GLN A 83 -12.30 -9.49 -5.20
N ASN A 84 -11.74 -10.46 -4.49
CA ASN A 84 -11.84 -11.87 -4.77
C ASN A 84 -12.91 -12.54 -3.89
N ALA A 85 -13.70 -13.44 -4.47
CA ALA A 85 -14.77 -14.15 -3.75
C ALA A 85 -14.26 -15.06 -2.61
N PHE A 86 -12.98 -15.44 -2.62
CA PHE A 86 -12.33 -16.21 -1.55
C PHE A 86 -11.43 -15.35 -0.66
N GLY A 87 -11.45 -14.03 -0.87
CA GLY A 87 -10.70 -13.03 -0.13
C GLY A 87 -11.40 -12.58 1.14
N GLY A 88 -10.97 -11.44 1.66
CA GLY A 88 -11.58 -10.83 2.82
C GLY A 88 -11.05 -9.43 3.11
N ASP A 89 -11.78 -8.70 3.96
CA ASP A 89 -11.55 -7.28 4.25
C ASP A 89 -10.14 -7.00 4.80
N THR A 90 -9.59 -7.97 5.52
CA THR A 90 -8.28 -7.91 6.18
C THR A 90 -7.42 -9.10 5.77
N SER A 91 -6.10 -8.96 5.91
CA SER A 91 -5.15 -10.07 5.74
C SER A 91 -5.52 -11.32 6.56
N ALA A 92 -6.18 -11.15 7.71
CA ALA A 92 -6.65 -12.26 8.53
C ALA A 92 -7.74 -13.12 7.86
N GLY A 93 -8.38 -12.63 6.80
CA GLY A 93 -9.33 -13.40 5.97
C GLY A 93 -8.67 -14.19 4.84
N ILE A 94 -7.39 -13.96 4.56
CA ILE A 94 -6.70 -14.58 3.43
C ILE A 94 -6.16 -15.96 3.84
N ASN A 95 -6.64 -17.00 3.17
CA ASN A 95 -6.16 -18.36 3.37
C ASN A 95 -5.08 -18.72 2.34
N PRO A 96 -3.81 -18.89 2.75
CA PRO A 96 -2.71 -19.11 1.80
C PRO A 96 -2.83 -20.46 1.06
N ALA A 97 -3.51 -21.45 1.64
CA ALA A 97 -3.76 -22.73 0.97
C ALA A 97 -4.70 -22.59 -0.25
N LEU A 98 -5.58 -21.58 -0.26
CA LEU A 98 -6.50 -21.34 -1.39
C LEU A 98 -5.79 -20.70 -2.59
N ILE A 99 -4.68 -19.99 -2.39
CA ILE A 99 -3.93 -19.34 -3.47
C ILE A 99 -3.41 -20.38 -4.48
N PHE A 100 -3.03 -21.57 -4.03
CA PHE A 100 -2.60 -22.65 -4.94
C PHE A 100 -3.72 -23.13 -5.87
N ALA A 101 -4.96 -23.16 -5.39
CA ALA A 101 -6.12 -23.58 -6.18
C ALA A 101 -6.72 -22.42 -6.99
N PHE A 102 -6.63 -21.21 -6.46
CA PHE A 102 -7.17 -19.98 -7.04
C PHE A 102 -6.07 -18.90 -7.06
N PRO A 103 -5.16 -18.93 -8.05
CA PRO A 103 -4.04 -17.99 -8.11
C PRO A 103 -4.45 -16.52 -8.06
N SER A 104 -5.65 -16.20 -8.56
CA SER A 104 -6.14 -14.83 -8.56
C SER A 104 -6.47 -14.27 -7.17
N LEU A 105 -6.57 -15.12 -6.15
CA LEU A 105 -6.70 -14.69 -4.74
C LEU A 105 -5.49 -13.91 -4.26
N ALA A 106 -4.29 -14.16 -4.81
CA ALA A 106 -3.08 -13.43 -4.44
C ALA A 106 -3.18 -11.91 -4.68
N TYR A 107 -4.12 -11.48 -5.52
CA TYR A 107 -4.32 -10.08 -5.90
C TYR A 107 -5.54 -9.45 -5.24
N ASP A 108 -6.17 -10.13 -4.29
CA ASP A 108 -7.25 -9.55 -3.48
C ASP A 108 -6.81 -8.26 -2.78
N SER A 109 -7.77 -7.35 -2.54
CA SER A 109 -7.50 -6.08 -1.86
C SER A 109 -7.97 -6.14 -0.41
N TRP A 110 -7.05 -5.91 0.52
CA TRP A 110 -7.27 -6.07 1.96
C TRP A 110 -6.40 -5.12 2.77
N VAL A 111 -6.83 -4.81 3.99
CA VAL A 111 -6.01 -4.05 4.96
C VAL A 111 -5.22 -4.96 5.88
N SER A 112 -4.12 -4.46 6.44
CA SER A 112 -3.28 -5.25 7.35
C SER A 112 -2.55 -4.41 8.40
N ILE A 113 -1.95 -5.12 9.35
CA ILE A 113 -0.80 -4.70 10.15
C ILE A 113 0.19 -5.88 10.16
N GLY A 114 1.24 -5.78 9.34
CA GLY A 114 2.43 -6.64 9.33
C GLY A 114 2.32 -7.98 8.61
N LEU A 115 1.17 -8.67 8.64
CA LEU A 115 1.02 -10.00 8.03
C LEU A 115 0.21 -9.97 6.71
N GLU A 116 0.35 -11.02 5.91
CA GLU A 116 -0.29 -11.10 4.58
C GLU A 116 -1.44 -12.11 4.53
N ASP A 117 -1.57 -12.95 5.56
CA ASP A 117 -2.55 -14.03 5.60
C ASP A 117 -3.04 -14.32 7.03
N GLN A 118 -3.95 -15.29 7.17
CA GLN A 118 -4.57 -15.67 8.45
C GLN A 118 -3.63 -16.35 9.45
N THR A 119 -2.42 -16.75 9.05
CA THR A 119 -1.50 -17.53 9.88
C THR A 119 -0.92 -16.66 10.99
N ALA A 120 -1.25 -16.98 12.24
CA ALA A 120 -0.84 -16.20 13.43
C ALA A 120 -1.25 -14.71 13.37
N ASN A 121 -2.29 -14.40 12.62
CA ASN A 121 -2.80 -13.05 12.46
C ASN A 121 -3.92 -12.77 13.46
N ALA A 122 -3.65 -11.84 14.37
CA ALA A 122 -4.54 -11.44 15.46
C ALA A 122 -5.20 -10.08 15.20
N MET A 123 -5.33 -9.67 13.94
CA MET A 123 -5.95 -8.41 13.59
C MET A 123 -7.40 -8.32 14.06
N ASN A 124 -7.77 -7.13 14.53
CA ASN A 124 -9.13 -6.76 14.89
C ASN A 124 -9.53 -5.46 14.20
N ASN A 125 -10.83 -5.22 14.14
CA ASN A 125 -11.37 -3.96 13.64
C ASN A 125 -12.64 -3.57 14.41
N ILE A 126 -12.93 -2.27 14.44
CA ILE A 126 -14.10 -1.70 15.09
C ILE A 126 -14.53 -0.43 14.36
N GLY A 127 -15.84 -0.29 14.13
CA GLY A 127 -16.46 0.92 13.56
C GLY A 127 -16.21 1.17 12.06
N ILE A 128 -15.23 0.50 11.46
CA ILE A 128 -14.96 0.60 10.02
C ILE A 128 -15.99 -0.19 9.20
N ASP A 129 -16.46 0.41 8.11
CA ASP A 129 -17.38 -0.22 7.15
C ASP A 129 -16.61 -0.57 5.86
N PHE A 130 -16.46 -1.88 5.62
CA PHE A 130 -15.83 -2.40 4.41
C PHE A 130 -16.82 -2.65 3.26
N GLY A 131 -18.11 -2.37 3.41
CA GLY A 131 -19.14 -2.70 2.43
C GLY A 131 -18.89 -2.10 1.03
N ALA A 132 -18.48 -0.83 0.98
CA ALA A 132 -18.07 -0.20 -0.28
C ALA A 132 -16.78 -0.84 -0.84
N PHE A 133 -15.80 -1.06 0.02
CA PHE A 133 -14.52 -1.66 -0.35
C PHE A 133 -14.67 -3.07 -0.96
N ASN A 134 -15.50 -3.91 -0.34
CA ASN A 134 -15.81 -5.28 -0.77
C ASN A 134 -16.64 -5.34 -2.06
N THR A 135 -17.22 -4.21 -2.46
CA THR A 135 -17.94 -4.06 -3.74
C THR A 135 -17.13 -3.23 -4.74
N ALA A 136 -15.80 -3.28 -4.62
CA ALA A 136 -14.79 -2.63 -5.48
C ALA A 136 -14.72 -1.09 -5.39
N GLY A 137 -15.39 -0.50 -4.40
CA GLY A 137 -15.38 0.94 -4.11
C GLY A 137 -14.30 1.35 -3.10
N SER A 138 -14.27 2.63 -2.73
CA SER A 138 -13.28 3.17 -1.79
C SER A 138 -13.42 2.63 -0.36
N LEU A 139 -12.31 2.64 0.39
CA LEU A 139 -12.30 2.47 1.83
C LEU A 139 -12.11 3.84 2.49
N ALA A 140 -13.19 4.41 3.02
CA ALA A 140 -13.16 5.69 3.71
C ALA A 140 -13.90 5.60 5.05
N THR A 141 -13.31 6.17 6.10
CA THR A 141 -13.95 6.20 7.42
C THR A 141 -13.50 7.42 8.22
N ASP A 142 -14.42 8.02 8.96
CA ASP A 142 -14.20 9.08 9.94
C ASP A 142 -14.53 8.63 11.38
N ASN A 143 -14.75 7.33 11.58
CA ASN A 143 -15.06 6.75 12.89
C ASN A 143 -14.82 5.23 12.90
N GLY A 144 -13.60 4.80 12.60
CA GLY A 144 -13.28 3.39 12.47
C GLY A 144 -11.79 3.11 12.56
N SER A 145 -11.45 1.89 12.96
CA SER A 145 -10.06 1.45 13.07
C SER A 145 -9.92 -0.05 12.82
N TRP A 146 -8.78 -0.44 12.27
CA TRP A 146 -8.23 -1.78 12.45
C TRP A 146 -6.95 -1.71 13.26
N PHE A 147 -6.71 -2.72 14.09
CA PHE A 147 -5.68 -2.67 15.11
C PHE A 147 -5.20 -4.07 15.53
N VAL A 148 -4.07 -4.06 16.22
CA VAL A 148 -3.46 -5.20 16.90
C VAL A 148 -3.13 -4.79 18.34
N THR A 149 -3.01 -5.76 19.23
CA THR A 149 -2.69 -5.51 20.63
C THR A 149 -1.17 -5.39 20.85
N PRO A 150 -0.72 -4.82 21.98
CA PRO A 150 0.71 -4.77 22.33
C PRO A 150 1.47 -6.09 22.32
N ASP A 151 0.79 -7.20 22.59
CA ASP A 151 1.39 -8.52 22.65
C ASP A 151 1.54 -9.15 21.25
N ASP A 152 0.89 -8.59 20.24
CA ASP A 152 0.91 -9.11 18.88
C ASP A 152 2.19 -8.67 18.15
N ILE A 153 3.05 -9.65 17.87
CA ILE A 153 4.36 -9.42 17.23
C ILE A 153 4.24 -8.87 15.80
N GLN A 154 3.11 -9.11 15.13
CA GLN A 154 2.84 -8.61 13.78
C GLN A 154 2.87 -7.08 13.68
N GLY A 155 2.66 -6.35 14.78
CA GLY A 155 2.77 -4.89 14.78
C GLY A 155 4.20 -4.37 14.62
N GLN A 156 5.20 -5.20 14.95
CA GLN A 156 6.62 -4.81 14.92
C GLN A 156 7.09 -4.56 13.50
N GLU A 157 7.98 -3.59 13.35
CA GLU A 157 8.66 -3.37 12.08
C GLU A 157 9.46 -4.61 11.66
N VAL A 158 9.50 -4.83 10.34
CA VAL A 158 10.39 -5.78 9.69
C VAL A 158 11.09 -5.04 8.57
N ASP A 159 12.42 -5.00 8.61
CA ASP A 159 13.26 -4.30 7.64
C ASP A 159 12.90 -2.80 7.49
N GLY A 160 12.60 -2.13 8.62
CA GLY A 160 12.29 -0.70 8.65
C GLY A 160 10.86 -0.35 8.19
N ARG A 161 9.96 -1.33 8.04
CA ARG A 161 8.59 -1.09 7.61
C ARG A 161 7.56 -2.06 8.19
N VAL A 162 6.31 -1.63 8.25
CA VAL A 162 5.13 -2.45 8.60
C VAL A 162 4.14 -2.39 7.45
N LEU A 163 3.67 -3.56 6.99
CA LEU A 163 2.64 -3.66 5.95
C LEU A 163 1.29 -3.18 6.48
N LEU A 164 0.65 -2.26 5.76
CA LEU A 164 -0.66 -1.70 6.11
C LEU A 164 -1.81 -2.22 5.25
N GLY A 165 -1.50 -2.88 4.13
CA GLY A 165 -2.50 -3.45 3.24
C GLY A 165 -2.00 -3.66 1.81
N GLN A 166 -2.82 -4.35 1.04
CA GLN A 166 -2.63 -4.59 -0.38
C GLN A 166 -3.84 -4.06 -1.15
N PHE A 167 -3.60 -3.33 -2.23
CA PHE A 167 -4.62 -2.67 -3.02
C PHE A 167 -4.38 -2.91 -4.50
N SER A 168 -5.28 -3.67 -5.13
CA SER A 168 -5.19 -4.00 -6.55
C SER A 168 -6.20 -3.22 -7.36
N VAL A 169 -5.76 -2.51 -8.39
CA VAL A 169 -6.64 -1.74 -9.29
C VAL A 169 -6.89 -2.50 -10.57
N ILE A 170 -8.16 -2.72 -10.89
CA ILE A 170 -8.58 -3.34 -12.15
C ILE A 170 -8.22 -2.42 -13.31
N GLY A 171 -7.46 -2.93 -14.27
CA GLY A 171 -7.00 -2.17 -15.44
C GLY A 171 -6.00 -1.06 -15.11
N GLY A 172 -5.39 -1.11 -13.92
CA GLY A 172 -4.38 -0.13 -13.50
C GLY A 172 -3.18 -0.10 -14.44
N SER A 173 -2.61 1.08 -14.61
CA SER A 173 -1.45 1.36 -15.46
C SER A 173 -0.11 0.95 -14.82
N GLY A 174 -0.08 0.74 -13.51
CA GLY A 174 1.14 0.57 -12.73
C GLY A 174 1.80 1.89 -12.32
N VAL A 175 1.18 3.02 -12.65
CA VAL A 175 1.58 4.35 -12.18
C VAL A 175 0.68 4.74 -11.01
N LEU A 176 1.27 4.82 -9.81
CA LEU A 176 0.52 5.04 -8.56
C LEU A 176 -0.43 6.25 -8.64
N THR A 177 0.03 7.38 -9.18
CA THR A 177 -0.75 8.62 -9.27
C THR A 177 -1.88 8.55 -10.31
N ASP A 178 -1.80 7.65 -11.27
CA ASP A 178 -2.83 7.44 -12.27
C ASP A 178 -3.88 6.44 -11.74
N ASP A 179 -3.44 5.48 -10.93
CA ASP A 179 -4.27 4.38 -10.45
C ASP A 179 -4.98 4.70 -9.12
N MET A 180 -4.38 5.50 -8.24
CA MET A 180 -4.89 5.87 -6.91
C MET A 180 -5.37 7.32 -6.85
N ALA A 181 -6.56 7.53 -6.29
CA ALA A 181 -7.13 8.85 -5.99
C ALA A 181 -6.70 9.34 -4.59
N ALA A 182 -6.68 8.44 -3.60
CA ALA A 182 -6.20 8.72 -2.25
C ALA A 182 -5.52 7.48 -1.64
N MET A 183 -4.49 7.72 -0.83
CA MET A 183 -3.85 6.73 0.03
C MET A 183 -3.45 7.38 1.37
N SER A 184 -4.44 7.99 2.02
CA SER A 184 -4.27 8.70 3.28
C SER A 184 -4.74 7.89 4.47
N VAL A 185 -3.88 7.73 5.47
CA VAL A 185 -4.13 6.97 6.68
C VAL A 185 -3.67 7.74 7.92
N ASN A 186 -4.30 7.46 9.06
CA ASN A 186 -3.77 7.84 10.36
C ASN A 186 -3.28 6.61 11.09
N LEU A 187 -2.14 6.75 11.76
CA LEU A 187 -1.46 5.64 12.42
C LEU A 187 -1.17 5.99 13.87
N GLN A 188 -1.18 4.98 14.71
CA GLN A 188 -0.71 5.04 16.08
C GLN A 188 0.13 3.80 16.37
N GLY A 189 1.16 3.97 17.18
CA GLY A 189 1.99 2.86 17.61
C GLY A 189 2.91 3.21 18.76
N LYS A 190 3.94 2.37 18.95
CA LYS A 190 4.99 2.55 19.95
C LYS A 190 6.37 2.66 19.31
N ASP A 191 7.21 3.50 19.89
CA ASP A 191 8.65 3.52 19.58
C ASP A 191 9.38 2.41 20.34
N ALA A 192 10.68 2.23 20.05
CA ALA A 192 11.53 1.24 20.73
C ALA A 192 11.64 1.42 22.25
N SER A 193 11.26 2.58 22.78
CA SER A 193 11.25 2.89 24.22
C SER A 193 9.85 2.71 24.85
N GLY A 194 8.83 2.33 24.08
CA GLY A 194 7.45 2.17 24.53
C GLY A 194 6.64 3.48 24.60
N ASN A 195 7.17 4.60 24.10
CA ASN A 195 6.41 5.84 23.99
C ASN A 195 5.42 5.76 22.83
N THR A 196 4.25 6.36 23.02
CA THR A 196 3.25 6.44 21.94
C THR A 196 3.66 7.47 20.90
N TRP A 197 3.57 7.10 19.63
CA TRP A 197 3.65 8.01 18.51
C TRP A 197 2.33 8.00 17.72
N THR A 198 2.08 9.08 16.98
CA THR A 198 0.92 9.22 16.11
C THR A 198 1.33 9.88 14.81
N LEU A 199 0.81 9.37 13.69
CA LEU A 199 0.88 10.02 12.38
C LEU A 199 -0.55 10.37 11.94
N ILE A 200 -0.78 11.63 11.60
CA ILE A 200 -2.06 12.11 11.07
C ILE A 200 -1.87 12.51 9.61
N GLY A 201 -2.76 12.05 8.73
CA GLY A 201 -2.74 12.37 7.30
C GLY A 201 -1.50 11.82 6.57
N GLY A 202 -0.96 10.69 7.01
CA GLY A 202 0.14 10.00 6.31
C GLY A 202 -0.33 9.61 4.90
N ASN A 203 0.39 10.03 3.87
CA ASN A 203 -0.05 9.85 2.49
C ASN A 203 1.07 9.23 1.63
N ALA A 204 0.74 8.17 0.90
CA ALA A 204 1.66 7.52 -0.04
C ALA A 204 1.73 8.22 -1.41
N LEU A 205 0.77 9.09 -1.73
CA LEU A 205 0.78 9.83 -2.99
C LEU A 205 1.77 10.98 -2.91
N PRO A 206 2.65 11.14 -3.92
CA PRO A 206 3.59 12.24 -3.96
C PRO A 206 2.83 13.57 -3.99
N ALA A 207 3.30 14.54 -3.21
CA ALA A 207 2.75 15.89 -3.28
C ALA A 207 2.80 16.41 -4.73
N PRO A 208 1.79 17.15 -5.22
CA PRO A 208 1.75 17.61 -6.61
C PRO A 208 3.02 18.34 -7.09
N GLY A 209 3.74 19.01 -6.18
CA GLY A 209 5.01 19.69 -6.47
C GLY A 209 6.24 18.78 -6.66
N ALA A 210 6.24 17.57 -6.09
CA ALA A 210 7.36 16.63 -6.21
C ALA A 210 7.51 16.09 -7.63
N LEU A 211 6.38 15.88 -8.32
CA LEU A 211 6.36 15.47 -9.73
C LEU A 211 6.88 16.57 -10.67
N ALA A 212 6.56 17.83 -10.38
CA ALA A 212 7.01 18.98 -11.16
C ALA A 212 8.54 19.19 -11.07
N LEU A 213 9.13 18.95 -9.90
CA LEU A 213 10.58 19.06 -9.70
C LEU A 213 11.35 17.95 -10.43
N LEU A 214 10.81 16.72 -10.45
CA LEU A 214 11.39 15.62 -11.21
C LEU A 214 11.33 15.88 -12.74
N GLY A 215 10.22 16.45 -13.22
CA GLY A 215 10.10 16.90 -14.61
C GLY A 215 11.11 17.99 -14.99
N LEU A 216 11.42 18.91 -14.07
CA LEU A 216 12.39 19.98 -14.30
C LEU A 216 13.85 19.49 -14.26
N ALA A 217 14.17 18.52 -13.38
CA ALA A 217 15.49 17.90 -13.31
C ALA A 217 15.84 17.09 -14.58
N GLY A 218 14.85 16.43 -15.20
CA GLY A 218 15.04 15.71 -16.47
C GLY A 218 15.34 16.62 -17.68
N VAL A 219 14.89 17.87 -17.66
CA VAL A 219 15.08 18.82 -18.76
C VAL A 219 16.48 19.47 -18.73
N THR A 220 17.12 19.57 -17.57
CA THR A 220 18.43 20.26 -17.45
C THR A 220 19.63 19.42 -17.89
N ALA A 221 19.48 18.09 -18.05
CA ALA A 221 20.58 17.19 -18.42
C ALA A 221 20.90 17.15 -19.94
N ARG A 222 20.06 17.70 -20.82
CA ARG A 222 20.23 17.57 -22.28
C ARG A 222 20.93 18.78 -22.91
N ARG A 223 22.21 19.01 -22.57
CA ARG A 223 23.09 19.84 -23.41
C ARG A 223 24.56 19.42 -23.30
N ARG A 224 24.98 18.46 -24.13
CA ARG A 224 26.40 18.33 -24.51
C ARG A 224 26.53 18.51 -26.02
N ARG A 225 27.24 19.57 -26.40
CA ARG A 225 27.51 20.04 -27.77
C ARG A 225 28.34 19.02 -28.56
N LYS A 226 28.20 19.08 -29.90
CA LYS A 226 29.12 18.50 -30.89
C LYS A 226 30.55 18.99 -30.68
#